data_AF-A0A966AMA5-F1
#
_entry.id   AF-A0A966AMA5-F1
#
_cell.length_a   1.000
_cell.length_b   1.000
_cell.length_c   1.000
_cell.angle_alpha   90.00
_cell.angle_beta   90.00
_cell.angle_gamma   90.00
#
_symmetry.space_group_name_H-M   'P 1'
#
loop_
_entity.id
_entity.type
_entity.pdbx_description
1 polymer ?
#
loop_
_entity_poly.entity_id
_entity_poly.type
_entity_poly.pdbx_seq_one_letter_code
_entity_poly.pdbx_strand_id
1 'polypeptide(L)'
;CFIGRNASFTETQPDLASWRVDDIDEFFVGAIAQLHAHNCSEFIVSAHLLKTVLAARTEVQANAPAEVAEYLAAAINRFLHSPLKRKQARRTAHQAMKFVAMDG
;
A
#
# COMPACT_ATOMS: atom_id res chain seq x y z
N CYS A 1 -17.30 10.92 3.19
CA CYS A 1 -16.95 10.63 4.60
C CYS A 1 -16.23 9.27 4.67
N PHE A 2 -14.90 9.27 4.53
CA PHE A 2 -14.05 8.07 4.59
C PHE A 2 -13.68 7.69 6.04
N ILE A 3 -13.80 8.65 6.97
CA ILE A 3 -13.39 8.51 8.37
C ILE A 3 -14.31 7.56 9.16
N GLY A 4 -15.63 7.63 8.99
CA GLY A 4 -16.55 6.90 9.88
C GLY A 4 -16.41 5.37 9.86
N ARG A 5 -16.09 4.77 8.70
CA ARG A 5 -15.89 3.31 8.60
C ARG A 5 -14.45 2.86 8.84
N ASN A 6 -13.51 3.81 8.85
CA ASN A 6 -12.08 3.54 9.02
C ASN A 6 -11.51 4.04 10.35
N ALA A 7 -12.33 4.68 11.18
CA ALA A 7 -11.92 5.24 12.46
C ALA A 7 -11.37 4.17 13.44
N SER A 8 -11.86 2.93 13.35
CA SER A 8 -11.30 1.82 14.14
C SER A 8 -9.94 1.31 13.62
N PHE A 9 -9.51 1.80 12.45
CA PHE A 9 -8.23 1.44 11.82
C PHE A 9 -7.26 2.63 11.75
N THR A 10 -7.63 3.80 12.28
CA THR A 10 -6.71 4.93 12.44
C THR A 10 -5.86 4.70 13.68
N GLU A 11 -4.59 4.35 13.45
CA GLU A 11 -3.56 4.23 14.47
C GLU A 11 -2.89 5.59 14.65
N THR A 12 -2.77 6.07 15.89
CA THR A 12 -2.15 7.36 16.20
C THR A 12 -0.67 7.24 16.53
N GLN A 13 -0.20 6.03 16.90
CA GLN A 13 1.21 5.74 17.15
C GLN A 13 1.60 4.43 16.47
N PRO A 14 1.83 4.45 15.14
CA PRO A 14 2.14 3.23 14.42
C PRO A 14 3.53 2.71 14.83
N ASP A 15 3.60 1.44 15.21
CA ASP A 15 4.87 0.74 15.39
C ASP A 15 5.54 0.53 14.03
N LEU A 16 6.68 1.21 13.84
CA LEU A 16 7.45 1.15 12.61
C LEU A 16 8.55 0.10 12.67
N ALA A 17 8.82 -0.54 13.81
CA ALA A 17 10.03 -1.33 14.01
C ALA A 17 10.22 -2.42 12.93
N SER A 18 9.13 -3.04 12.50
CA SER A 18 9.16 -4.10 11.47
C SER A 18 9.37 -3.58 10.03
N TRP A 19 9.18 -2.29 9.78
CA TRP A 19 9.14 -1.69 8.45
C TRP A 19 10.02 -0.45 8.30
N ARG A 20 10.80 -0.13 9.33
CA ARG A 20 11.71 1.01 9.35
C ARG A 20 12.65 0.95 8.15
N VAL A 21 12.93 2.12 7.60
CA VAL A 21 13.85 2.33 6.49
C VAL A 21 14.99 3.18 7.02
N ASP A 22 16.22 2.66 6.95
CA ASP A 22 17.39 3.35 7.51
C ASP A 22 17.90 4.46 6.57
N ASP A 23 17.90 4.21 5.27
CA ASP A 23 18.18 5.21 4.23
C ASP A 23 16.96 5.35 3.30
N ILE A 24 16.24 6.45 3.48
CA ILE A 24 14.99 6.73 2.77
C ILE A 24 15.25 6.96 1.27
N ASP A 25 16.33 7.64 0.92
CA ASP A 25 16.64 7.95 -0.47
C ASP A 25 17.08 6.70 -1.23
N GLU A 26 17.96 5.89 -0.63
CA GLU A 26 18.38 4.61 -1.20
C GLU A 26 17.18 3.66 -1.36
N PHE A 27 16.31 3.59 -0.35
CA PHE A 27 15.10 2.78 -0.40
C PHE A 27 14.20 3.12 -1.59
N PHE A 28 13.89 4.41 -1.80
CA PHE A 28 13.05 4.82 -2.91
C PHE A 28 13.69 4.55 -4.27
N VAL A 29 15.01 4.76 -4.40
CA VAL A 29 15.75 4.42 -5.62
C VAL A 29 15.66 2.91 -5.92
N GLY A 30 15.89 2.07 -4.91
CA GLY A 30 15.79 0.62 -5.02
C GLY A 30 14.39 0.14 -5.38
N ALA A 31 13.36 0.67 -4.71
CA ALA A 31 11.96 0.32 -4.96
C ALA A 31 11.52 0.63 -6.40
N ILE A 32 11.91 1.80 -6.92
CA ILE A 32 11.62 2.19 -8.31
C ILE A 32 12.32 1.24 -9.30
N ALA A 33 13.59 0.92 -9.06
CA ALA A 33 14.34 0.00 -9.92
C ALA A 33 13.71 -1.40 -9.95
N GLN A 34 13.28 -1.93 -8.80
CA GLN A 34 12.61 -3.22 -8.71
C GLN A 34 11.28 -3.24 -9.47
N LEU A 35 10.47 -2.17 -9.39
CA LEU A 35 9.21 -2.06 -10.10
C LEU A 35 9.40 -1.97 -11.63
N HIS A 36 10.51 -1.37 -12.08
CA HIS A 36 10.90 -1.35 -13.50
C HIS A 36 11.47 -2.69 -13.99
N ALA A 37 11.97 -3.56 -13.11
CA ALA A 37 12.46 -4.89 -13.47
C ALA A 37 11.34 -5.88 -13.88
N HIS A 38 10.08 -5.41 -14.00
CA HIS A 38 8.93 -6.11 -14.58
C HIS A 38 8.58 -7.48 -13.97
N ASN A 39 8.89 -7.73 -12.70
CA ASN A 39 8.61 -9.02 -12.06
C ASN A 39 7.16 -9.20 -11.57
N CYS A 40 6.22 -8.40 -12.08
CA CYS A 40 4.81 -8.50 -11.72
C CYS A 40 4.00 -8.88 -12.96
N SER A 41 3.41 -10.07 -12.92
CA SER A 41 2.63 -10.67 -14.02
C SER A 41 1.26 -10.02 -14.23
N GLU A 42 0.84 -9.14 -13.33
CA GLU A 42 -0.46 -8.48 -13.38
C GLU A 42 -0.36 -7.16 -14.16
N PHE A 43 -1.06 -7.09 -15.29
CA PHE A 43 -1.21 -5.86 -16.07
C PHE A 43 -1.74 -4.74 -15.16
N ILE A 44 -1.36 -3.48 -15.41
CA ILE A 44 -1.71 -2.26 -14.67
C ILE A 44 -1.21 -2.14 -13.22
N VAL A 45 -1.06 -3.23 -12.47
CA VAL A 45 -0.68 -3.20 -11.04
C VAL A 45 0.70 -2.55 -10.84
N SER A 46 1.71 -2.96 -11.61
CA SER A 46 3.07 -2.38 -11.53
C SER A 46 3.07 -0.87 -11.78
N ALA A 47 2.25 -0.40 -12.72
CA ALA A 47 2.14 1.03 -13.03
C ALA A 47 1.49 1.80 -11.88
N HIS A 48 0.50 1.21 -11.19
CA HIS A 48 -0.09 1.82 -10.00
C HIS A 48 0.90 1.86 -8.83
N LEU A 49 1.63 0.77 -8.58
CA LEU A 49 2.67 0.73 -7.56
C LEU A 49 3.73 1.79 -7.82
N LEU A 50 4.21 1.89 -9.06
CA LEU A 50 5.20 2.90 -9.44
C LEU A 50 4.69 4.33 -9.19
N LYS A 51 3.45 4.64 -9.58
CA LYS A 51 2.83 5.95 -9.31
C LYS A 51 2.77 6.25 -7.81
N THR A 52 2.38 5.27 -7.00
CA THR A 52 2.32 5.42 -5.54
C THR A 52 3.70 5.66 -4.93
N VAL A 53 4.72 4.90 -5.34
CA VAL A 53 6.10 5.05 -4.85
C VAL A 53 6.67 6.42 -5.26
N LEU A 54 6.44 6.84 -6.51
CA LEU A 54 6.90 8.15 -6.98
C LEU A 54 6.22 9.30 -6.25
N ALA A 55 4.90 9.22 -6.02
CA ALA A 55 4.18 10.23 -5.26
C ALA A 55 4.72 10.35 -3.82
N ALA A 56 4.94 9.22 -3.15
CA ALA A 56 5.50 9.20 -1.80
C ALA A 56 6.92 9.79 -1.76
N ARG A 57 7.78 9.45 -2.73
CA ARG A 57 9.11 10.03 -2.85
C ARG A 57 9.05 11.55 -3.04
N THR A 58 8.17 12.03 -3.89
CA THR A 58 7.98 13.48 -4.12
C THR A 58 7.58 14.19 -2.84
N GLU A 59 6.66 13.63 -2.05
CA GLU A 59 6.26 14.21 -0.76
C GLU A 59 7.43 14.27 0.24
N VAL A 60 8.23 13.20 0.34
CA VAL A 60 9.44 13.21 1.17
C VAL A 60 10.42 14.30 0.71
N GLN A 61 10.66 14.42 -0.60
CA GLN A 61 11.58 15.40 -1.16
C GLN A 61 11.08 16.85 -1.08
N ALA A 62 9.78 17.06 -0.92
CA ALA A 62 9.16 18.37 -0.76
C ALA A 62 9.36 19.00 0.63
N ASN A 63 10.38 18.57 1.39
CA ASN A 63 10.68 18.96 2.76
C ASN A 63 9.56 18.59 3.76
N ALA A 64 9.00 17.38 3.64
CA ALA A 64 8.15 16.84 4.69
C ALA A 64 8.90 16.83 6.04
N PRO A 65 8.22 17.04 7.18
CA PRO A 65 8.82 16.83 8.49
C PRO A 65 9.47 15.43 8.57
N ALA A 66 10.63 15.32 9.23
CA ALA A 66 11.39 14.06 9.27
C ALA A 66 10.53 12.87 9.70
N GLU A 67 9.69 13.06 10.72
CA GLU A 67 8.76 12.04 11.21
C GLU A 67 7.76 11.59 10.12
N VAL A 68 7.25 12.52 9.30
CA VAL A 68 6.34 12.21 8.19
C VAL A 68 7.07 11.44 7.10
N ALA A 69 8.32 11.81 6.80
CA ALA A 69 9.14 11.10 5.84
C ALA A 69 9.41 9.65 6.29
N GLU A 70 9.75 9.45 7.57
CA GLU A 70 9.95 8.14 8.17
C GLU A 70 8.68 7.28 8.14
N TYR A 71 7.53 7.85 8.52
CA TYR A 71 6.24 7.15 8.44
C TYR A 71 5.89 6.77 7.01
N LEU A 72 6.08 7.68 6.06
CA LEU A 72 5.74 7.43 4.67
C LEU A 72 6.64 6.37 4.05
N ALA A 73 7.94 6.41 4.32
CA ALA A 73 8.89 5.38 3.89
C ALA A 73 8.54 4.01 4.47
N ALA A 74 8.25 3.92 5.77
CA ALA A 74 7.85 2.67 6.42
C ALA A 74 6.50 2.15 5.89
N ALA A 75 5.53 3.04 5.62
CA ALA A 75 4.25 2.67 5.05
C ALA A 75 4.40 2.09 3.63
N ILE A 76 5.25 2.70 2.80
CA ILE A 76 5.55 2.20 1.45
C ILE A 76 6.29 0.87 1.52
N ASN A 77 7.27 0.73 2.42
CA ASN A 77 7.98 -0.52 2.64
C ASN A 77 7.01 -1.66 3.00
N ARG A 78 6.14 -1.40 3.98
CA ARG A 78 5.07 -2.33 4.35
C ARG A 78 4.15 -2.65 3.17
N PHE A 79 3.72 -1.65 2.41
CA PHE A 79 2.78 -1.82 1.31
C PHE A 79 3.34 -2.70 0.19
N LEU A 80 4.62 -2.52 -0.16
CA LEU A 80 5.28 -3.30 -1.23
C LEU A 80 5.57 -4.75 -0.83
N HIS A 81 5.89 -4.99 0.45
CA HIS A 81 6.36 -6.29 0.92
C HIS A 81 5.32 -7.09 1.72
N SER A 82 4.21 -6.46 2.12
CA SER A 82 3.12 -7.18 2.75
C SER A 82 2.32 -7.99 1.72
N PRO A 83 1.96 -9.23 2.02
CA PRO A 83 1.09 -10.00 1.15
C PRO A 83 -0.29 -9.34 1.08
N LEU A 84 -0.64 -8.81 -0.10
CA LEU A 84 -2.00 -8.34 -0.35
C LEU A 84 -2.95 -9.54 -0.33
N LYS A 85 -4.08 -9.42 0.38
CA LYS A 85 -5.16 -10.41 0.31
C LYS A 85 -5.71 -10.45 -1.12
N ARG A 86 -5.23 -11.41 -1.91
CA ARG A 86 -5.67 -11.66 -3.30
C ARG A 86 -7.08 -12.26 -3.34
N LYS A 87 -7.49 -12.74 -4.53
CA LYS A 87 -8.81 -13.32 -4.86
C LYS A 87 -9.50 -13.98 -3.67
N GLN A 88 -10.50 -13.29 -3.11
CA GLN A 88 -11.30 -13.79 -2.00
C GLN A 88 -12.45 -14.66 -2.53
N ALA A 89 -12.12 -15.84 -3.07
CA ALA A 89 -13.10 -16.72 -3.73
C ALA A 89 -14.31 -17.03 -2.84
N ARG A 90 -14.09 -17.21 -1.53
CA ARG A 90 -15.16 -17.39 -0.54
C ARG A 90 -16.08 -16.16 -0.43
N ARG A 91 -15.53 -14.95 -0.47
CA ARG A 91 -16.31 -13.71 -0.45
C ARG A 91 -17.13 -13.57 -1.73
N THR A 92 -16.54 -13.85 -2.89
CA THR A 92 -17.23 -13.82 -4.18
C THR A 92 -18.39 -14.81 -4.21
N ALA A 93 -18.17 -16.06 -3.76
CA ALA A 93 -19.22 -17.07 -3.68
C ALA A 93 -20.36 -16.66 -2.71
N HIS A 94 -20.01 -16.13 -1.54
CA HIS A 94 -21.00 -15.63 -0.58
C HIS A 94 -21.84 -14.48 -1.16
N GLN A 95 -21.21 -13.53 -1.86
CA GLN A 95 -21.91 -12.42 -2.52
C GLN A 95 -22.83 -12.91 -3.64
N ALA A 96 -22.39 -13.88 -4.44
CA ALA A 96 -23.21 -14.48 -5.49
C ALA A 96 -24.45 -15.17 -4.92
N MET A 97 -24.31 -15.97 -3.86
CA MET A 97 -25.46 -16.62 -3.20
C MET A 97 -26.42 -15.59 -2.59
N LYS A 98 -25.89 -14.53 -1.96
CA LYS A 98 -26.74 -13.46 -1.41
C LYS A 98 -27.51 -12.72 -2.51
N PHE A 99 -26.90 -12.50 -3.67
CA PHE A 99 -27.54 -11.89 -4.82
C PHE A 99 -28.70 -12.75 -5.35
N VAL A 100 -28.45 -14.05 -5.57
CA VAL A 100 -29.51 -15.00 -5.99
C VAL A 100 -30.67 -15.05 -4.99
N ALA A 101 -30.39 -14.99 -3.69
CA ALA A 101 -31.40 -14.99 -2.64
C ALA A 101 -32.23 -13.69 -2.55
N MET A 102 -31.84 -12.61 -3.24
CA MET A 102 -32.62 -11.37 -3.31
C MET A 102 -33.57 -11.32 -4.51
N ASP A 103 -33.33 -12.14 -5.53
CA ASP A 103 -34.14 -12.22 -6.76
C ASP A 103 -35.27 -13.28 -6.68
N GLY A 104 -35.31 -14.11 -5.62
CA GLY A 104 -36.33 -15.14 -5.39
C GLY A 104 -37.30 -14.77 -4.27
#